data_AF-A0A1H3R425-F1
#
_entry.id   AF-A0A1H3R425-F1
#
_cell.length_a   1.000
_cell.length_b   1.000
_cell.length_c   1.000
_cell.angle_alpha   90.00
_cell.angle_beta   90.00
_cell.angle_gamma   90.00
#
_symmetry.space_group_name_H-M   'P 1'
#
loop_
_entity.id
_entity.type
_entity.pdbx_description
1 polymer ?
#
loop_
_entity_poly.entity_id
_entity_poly.type
_entity_poly.pdbx_seq_one_letter_code
_entity_poly.pdbx_strand_id
1 'polypeptide(L)'
;MRATGRAHEAAVIGYRTRVTVAETVLYLAVIPAALYGLIVLIAMWPRLTRPRYRAGQEWDFAPVYWVANPAGVNTAVPVADVDSEAAPADARPSTARGGARGNW
;
A
#
# COMPACT_ATOMS: atom_id res chain seq x y z
N MET A 1 38.26 -76.78 15.68
CA MET A 1 37.51 -75.80 14.85
C MET A 1 37.58 -74.44 15.54
N ARG A 2 38.36 -73.50 14.99
CA ARG A 2 38.56 -72.16 15.57
C ARG A 2 37.74 -71.17 14.75
N ALA A 3 36.68 -70.61 15.34
CA ALA A 3 35.87 -69.58 14.69
C ALA A 3 36.66 -68.27 14.63
N THR A 4 37.08 -67.88 13.43
CA THR A 4 37.64 -66.56 13.15
C THR A 4 36.49 -65.56 13.09
N GLY A 5 36.24 -64.85 14.18
CA GLY A 5 35.34 -63.70 14.20
C GLY A 5 35.92 -62.58 13.33
N ARG A 6 35.24 -62.25 12.23
CA ARG A 6 35.56 -61.10 11.39
C ARG A 6 35.05 -59.86 12.12
N ALA A 7 35.95 -59.05 12.67
CA ALA A 7 35.58 -57.76 13.23
C ALA A 7 35.02 -56.88 12.09
N HIS A 8 33.74 -56.55 12.16
CA HIS A 8 33.14 -55.52 11.33
C HIS A 8 33.64 -54.19 11.87
N GLU A 9 34.66 -53.63 11.22
CA GLU A 9 35.09 -52.26 11.46
C GLU A 9 33.91 -51.35 11.04
N ALA A 10 33.19 -50.86 12.04
CA ALA A 10 32.10 -49.93 11.83
C ALA A 10 32.70 -48.63 11.30
N ALA A 11 32.58 -48.42 9.98
CA ALA A 11 32.97 -47.18 9.35
C ALA A 11 32.18 -46.03 9.99
N VAL A 12 32.89 -45.19 10.75
CA VAL A 12 32.32 -43.98 11.34
C VAL A 12 32.01 -43.02 10.20
N ILE A 13 30.73 -42.88 9.88
CA ILE A 13 30.25 -41.90 8.89
C ILE A 13 30.47 -40.51 9.51
N GLY A 14 31.58 -39.88 9.16
CA GLY A 14 31.90 -38.52 9.55
C GLY A 14 31.12 -37.53 8.69
N TYR A 15 30.07 -36.93 9.25
CA TYR A 15 29.40 -35.80 8.62
C TYR A 15 30.39 -34.63 8.54
N ARG A 16 30.90 -34.38 7.32
CA ARG A 16 31.99 -33.44 7.05
C ARG A 16 31.61 -31.97 7.23
N THR A 17 30.33 -31.69 7.47
CA THR A 17 29.78 -30.33 7.61
C THR A 17 29.18 -30.18 9.00
N ARG A 18 29.88 -29.50 9.90
CA ARG A 18 29.36 -29.15 11.22
C ARG A 18 28.50 -27.90 11.09
N VAL A 19 27.18 -28.06 11.03
CA VAL A 19 26.24 -26.94 11.09
C VAL A 19 26.19 -26.44 12.53
N THR A 20 26.37 -25.14 12.73
CA THR A 20 26.27 -24.54 14.07
C THR A 20 24.82 -24.12 14.37
N VAL A 21 24.47 -24.00 15.66
CA VAL A 21 23.17 -23.47 16.07
C VAL A 21 22.97 -22.05 15.54
N ALA A 22 24.02 -21.22 15.58
CA ALA A 22 23.99 -19.86 15.04
C ALA A 22 23.68 -19.83 13.54
N GLU A 23 24.27 -20.74 12.78
CA GLU A 23 24.01 -20.87 11.34
C GLU A 23 22.56 -21.26 11.07
N THR A 24 22.01 -22.20 11.84
CA THR A 24 20.59 -22.58 11.72
C THR A 24 19.66 -21.39 12.02
N VAL A 25 19.96 -20.63 13.06
CA VAL A 25 19.18 -19.42 13.41
C VAL A 25 19.28 -18.35 12.32
N LEU A 26 20.47 -18.13 11.77
CA LEU A 26 20.68 -17.19 10.67
C LEU A 26 19.77 -17.53 9.48
N TYR A 27 19.77 -18.80 9.05
CA TYR A 27 18.99 -19.22 7.89
C TYR A 27 17.48 -19.27 8.15
N LEU A 28 17.05 -19.78 9.31
CA LEU A 28 15.62 -20.03 9.56
C LEU A 28 14.87 -18.84 10.16
N ALA A 29 15.55 -17.94 10.86
CA ALA A 29 14.91 -16.81 11.52
C ALA A 29 15.38 -15.48 10.93
N VAL A 30 16.69 -15.26 10.83
CA VAL A 30 17.22 -13.94 10.45
C VAL A 30 16.94 -13.63 8.99
N ILE A 31 17.21 -14.56 8.06
CA ILE A 31 16.96 -14.33 6.63
C ILE A 31 15.47 -14.06 6.36
N PRO A 32 14.50 -14.88 6.83
CA PRO A 32 13.08 -14.58 6.65
C PRO A 32 12.66 -13.24 7.27
N ALA A 33 13.11 -12.96 8.50
CA ALA A 33 12.79 -11.69 9.16
C ALA A 33 13.35 -10.48 8.39
N ALA A 34 14.56 -10.57 7.86
CA ALA A 34 15.17 -9.52 7.04
C ALA A 34 14.40 -9.32 5.72
N LEU A 35 13.96 -10.41 5.07
CA LEU A 35 13.14 -10.34 3.85
C LEU A 35 11.80 -9.65 4.13
N TYR A 36 11.08 -10.06 5.17
CA TYR A 36 9.83 -9.42 5.55
C TYR A 36 10.03 -7.96 5.95
N GLY A 37 11.08 -7.66 6.74
CA GLY A 37 11.43 -6.30 7.13
C GLY A 37 11.69 -5.41 5.91
N LEU A 38 12.42 -5.92 4.92
CA LEU A 38 12.68 -5.21 3.67
C LEU A 38 11.38 -4.98 2.87
N ILE A 39 10.54 -5.99 2.73
CA ILE A 39 9.24 -5.87 2.03
C ILE A 39 8.37 -4.82 2.71
N VAL A 40 8.22 -4.89 4.02
CA VAL A 40 7.41 -3.93 4.80
C VAL A 40 7.99 -2.53 4.68
N LEU A 41 9.31 -2.38 4.77
CA LEU A 41 9.98 -1.08 4.63
C LEU A 41 9.68 -0.48 3.25
N ILE A 42 9.86 -1.25 2.17
CA ILE A 42 9.55 -0.80 0.80
C ILE A 42 8.07 -0.43 0.67
N ALA A 43 7.16 -1.25 1.19
CA ALA A 43 5.72 -1.02 1.09
C ALA A 43 5.26 0.22 1.88
N MET A 44 5.85 0.48 3.04
CA MET A 44 5.49 1.62 3.89
C MET A 44 6.24 2.91 3.56
N TRP A 45 7.39 2.82 2.87
CA TRP A 45 8.22 3.98 2.53
C TRP A 45 7.44 5.14 1.90
N PRO A 46 6.57 4.92 0.88
CA PRO A 46 5.84 6.02 0.24
C PRO A 46 4.90 6.75 1.21
N ARG A 47 4.37 6.05 2.22
CA ARG A 47 3.46 6.63 3.20
C ARG A 47 4.19 7.52 4.21
N LEU A 48 5.47 7.23 4.46
CA LEU A 48 6.34 8.02 5.34
C LEU A 48 6.87 9.27 4.63
N THR A 49 7.16 9.18 3.34
CA THR A 49 7.75 10.27 2.55
C THR A 49 6.75 11.16 1.83
N ARG A 50 5.45 10.80 1.83
CA ARG A 50 4.41 11.57 1.12
C ARG A 50 4.36 13.02 1.63
N PRO A 51 4.56 14.03 0.75
CA PRO A 51 4.44 15.42 1.13
C PRO A 51 3.01 15.73 1.58
N ARG A 52 2.89 16.50 2.66
CA ARG A 52 1.60 16.95 3.20
C ARG A 52 1.52 18.45 3.04
N TYR A 53 0.41 18.93 2.51
CA TYR A 53 0.12 20.36 2.43
C TYR A 53 0.14 20.98 3.83
N ARG A 54 0.71 22.18 3.95
CA ARG A 54 0.68 23.01 5.15
C ARG A 54 -0.07 24.30 4.83
N ALA A 55 -0.91 24.77 5.75
CA ALA A 55 -1.60 26.04 5.56
C ALA A 55 -0.59 27.18 5.35
N GLY A 56 -0.78 27.96 4.28
CA GLY A 56 0.13 29.04 3.88
C GLY A 56 1.30 28.60 2.97
N GLN A 57 1.46 27.31 2.69
CA GLN A 57 2.36 26.85 1.63
C GLN A 57 1.71 27.06 0.26
N GLU A 58 2.52 27.30 -0.77
CA GLU A 58 2.07 27.30 -2.17
C GLU A 58 1.49 25.94 -2.55
N TRP A 59 0.44 25.95 -3.38
CA TRP A 59 -0.25 24.72 -3.78
C TRP A 59 0.44 24.05 -4.97
N ASP A 60 1.40 23.16 -4.68
CA ASP A 60 2.15 22.41 -5.71
C ASP A 60 1.49 21.08 -6.12
N PHE A 61 0.27 20.81 -5.66
CA PHE A 61 -0.44 19.55 -5.96
C PHE A 61 -1.31 19.70 -7.21
N ALA A 62 -1.53 18.60 -7.92
CA ALA A 62 -2.51 18.58 -9.01
C ALA A 62 -3.90 19.02 -8.51
N PRO A 63 -4.69 19.76 -9.32
CA PRO A 63 -6.04 20.17 -8.93
C PRO A 63 -6.92 18.94 -8.74
N VAL A 64 -7.65 18.89 -7.62
CA VAL A 64 -8.55 17.78 -7.29
C VAL A 64 -9.96 18.32 -7.05
N TYR A 65 -10.94 17.70 -7.70
CA TYR A 65 -12.35 17.97 -7.49
C TYR A 65 -13.00 16.77 -6.80
N TRP A 66 -13.56 16.98 -5.63
CA TRP A 66 -14.23 15.94 -4.84
C TRP A 66 -15.74 16.05 -5.03
N VAL A 67 -16.36 14.98 -5.54
CA VAL A 67 -17.82 14.87 -5.66
C VAL A 67 -18.34 14.01 -4.53
N ALA A 68 -19.51 14.34 -3.99
CA ALA A 68 -20.16 13.51 -2.98
C ALA A 68 -20.49 12.12 -3.53
N ASN A 69 -20.41 11.09 -2.68
CA ASN A 69 -20.86 9.75 -3.05
C ASN A 69 -22.38 9.77 -3.31
N PRO A 70 -22.85 9.45 -4.53
CA PRO A 70 -24.26 9.62 -4.91
C PRO A 70 -25.23 8.82 -4.04
N ALA A 71 -24.83 7.63 -3.56
CA ALA A 71 -25.68 6.79 -2.73
C ALA A 71 -25.98 7.38 -1.33
N GLY A 72 -25.17 8.34 -0.87
CA GLY A 72 -25.33 9.01 0.42
C GLY A 72 -25.93 10.41 0.33
N VAL A 73 -26.26 10.88 -0.88
CA VAL A 73 -26.83 12.23 -1.07
C VAL A 73 -28.33 12.16 -0.83
N ASN A 74 -28.81 13.01 0.09
CA ASN A 74 -30.24 13.20 0.31
C ASN A 74 -30.86 13.85 -0.94
N THR A 75 -31.71 13.09 -1.65
CA THR A 75 -32.45 13.53 -2.85
C THR A 75 -33.64 14.44 -2.54
N ALA A 76 -33.91 14.75 -1.27
CA ALA A 76 -34.96 15.70 -0.88
C ALA A 76 -34.60 17.17 -1.19
N VAL A 77 -33.32 17.45 -1.47
CA VAL A 77 -32.94 18.71 -2.13
C VAL A 77 -33.26 18.54 -3.61
N PRO A 78 -34.09 19.40 -4.23
CA PRO A 78 -34.35 19.32 -5.66
C PRO A 78 -33.02 19.34 -6.39
N VAL A 79 -32.68 18.23 -7.04
CA VAL A 79 -31.66 18.22 -8.08
C VAL A 79 -32.18 19.23 -9.10
N ALA A 80 -31.50 20.36 -9.26
CA ALA A 80 -31.85 21.26 -10.34
C ALA A 80 -31.80 20.43 -11.62
N ASP A 81 -32.95 20.25 -12.26
CA ASP A 81 -33.13 19.42 -13.45
C ASP A 81 -31.94 19.61 -14.38
N VAL A 82 -31.17 18.53 -14.56
CA VAL A 82 -30.12 18.47 -15.58
C VAL A 82 -30.74 18.15 -16.95
N ASP A 83 -32.05 17.90 -16.99
CA ASP A 83 -32.85 17.72 -18.20
C ASP A 83 -33.50 19.05 -18.60
N SER A 84 -32.70 19.99 -19.11
CA SER A 84 -33.24 21.09 -19.92
C SER A 84 -33.41 20.61 -21.36
N GLU A 85 -34.55 19.97 -21.62
CA GLU A 85 -35.09 19.82 -22.96
C GLU A 85 -35.37 21.22 -23.56
N ALA A 86 -34.78 21.49 -24.72
CA ALA A 86 -34.97 22.66 -25.59
C ALA A 86 -34.62 24.06 -25.03
N ALA A 87 -33.33 24.40 -25.00
CA ALA A 87 -32.87 25.80 -25.06
C ALA A 87 -32.44 26.17 -26.50
N PRO A 88 -32.78 27.37 -27.02
CA PRO A 88 -32.29 27.83 -28.33
C PRO A 88 -30.76 27.92 -28.34
N ALA A 89 -30.15 27.57 -29.48
CA ALA A 89 -28.72 27.26 -29.66
C ALA A 89 -27.71 28.35 -29.22
N ASP A 90 -28.15 29.58 -28.97
CA ASP A 90 -27.29 30.72 -28.61
C ASP A 90 -27.45 31.24 -27.16
N ALA A 91 -28.29 30.62 -26.34
CA ALA A 91 -28.31 30.91 -24.92
C ALA A 91 -27.22 30.11 -24.20
N ARG A 92 -26.05 30.71 -23.94
CA ARG A 92 -25.10 30.13 -22.98
C ARG A 92 -25.81 30.00 -21.63
N PRO A 93 -25.95 28.80 -21.06
CA PRO A 93 -26.66 28.64 -19.80
C PRO A 93 -25.86 29.36 -18.71
N SER A 94 -26.35 30.53 -18.29
CA SER A 94 -25.87 31.18 -17.08
C SER A 94 -26.51 30.47 -15.90
N THR A 95 -25.81 29.45 -15.41
CA THR A 95 -26.17 28.58 -14.28
C THR A 95 -25.85 29.18 -12.92
N ALA A 96 -25.48 30.47 -12.85
CA ALA A 96 -25.02 31.12 -11.63
C ALA A 96 -26.17 31.24 -10.60
N ARG A 97 -26.20 30.29 -9.65
CA ARG A 97 -27.26 30.17 -8.63
C ARG A 97 -26.93 30.88 -7.31
N GLY A 98 -25.75 31.48 -7.17
CA GLY A 98 -25.28 32.21 -5.98
C GLY A 98 -23.75 32.18 -5.82
N GLY A 99 -23.22 32.81 -4.77
CA GLY A 99 -21.78 32.80 -4.44
C GLY A 99 -21.50 33.23 -2.99
N ALA A 100 -20.60 32.53 -2.32
CA ALA A 100 -20.07 32.88 -1.01
C ALA A 100 -18.56 33.02 -1.11
N ARG A 101 -17.98 34.05 -0.48
CA ARG A 101 -16.54 34.29 -0.46
C ARG A 101 -16.07 34.69 0.93
N GLY A 102 -14.85 34.29 1.28
CA GLY A 102 -14.12 34.69 2.47
C GLY A 102 -12.64 34.85 2.13
N ASN A 103 -11.89 35.56 2.97
CA ASN A 103 -10.47 35.87 2.74
C ASN A 103 -9.63 35.40 3.93
N TRP A 104 -9.59 34.07 4.13
CA TRP A 104 -8.70 33.43 5.09
C TRP A 104 -7.24 33.63 4.69
#